data_AF-A0A948VKT5-F1
#
_entry.id   AF-A0A948VKT5-F1
#
_cell.length_a   1.000
_cell.length_b   1.000
_cell.length_c   1.000
_cell.angle_alpha   90.00
_cell.angle_beta   90.00
_cell.angle_gamma   90.00
#
_symmetry.space_group_name_H-M   'P 1'
#
loop_
_entity.id
_entity.type
_entity.pdbx_description
1 polymer ?
#
loop_
_entity_poly.entity_id
_entity_poly.type
_entity_poly.pdbx_seq_one_letter_code
_entity_poly.pdbx_strand_id
1 'polypeptide(L)'
;MKKMLSFLGFSELSEEKLNHQIDNYTTLKIHQSFRGRAVLINLVLLLMATIGTIVTSSADYATITIFTILAIVHYLIFLSISVFAYKGRRWAIILLMILWTAERLIQLPSENSVFIYISIFWLLFILSQFYKALQVENERKRRQLFSPNMPAATIAPQPQSPQQFSVNPKRKVLGIILMTAGLLIALVLIMVAKNSKTSTINNQTNGPTPRIKPSSIPEQKVDPVAIEAYETLPESAVKISEYLGIPIYETDVKKLSQTELATIVKVLDGIPAGYVEKTNPKAFVASTRKASGDIAIENMGTVAAYAKGPNIYILEETFTGWKLFNSSGQQMSFGQIKSTLIHELMHVAQYNAVPKQKLGTPLDPMVFSTLVSDFASKVGYVPYSDKYSDLGWKSKILEKDTETTEYGRGNVVEDQAESVAAFITGHVESIGQSRIDWVSAWLGIQPEVFSQGVVPKFHPDYKTRVENLIIPTKDLPQDKFSEYQNKFTNVEIFGWSVLPSIDDSAPKFTPPDLTQYYERVLPERGWIGGKFTSIESKLVGGEIAGEWSYQDKKKAYIFFRNHVGGSVGIYVIEGSN
;
A
#
# COMPACT_ATOMS: atom_id res chain seq x y z
N MET A 1 -47.00 9.88 2.61
CA MET A 1 -45.85 10.52 3.31
C MET A 1 -45.93 10.43 4.84
N LYS A 2 -46.95 10.98 5.54
CA LYS A 2 -47.03 10.94 7.03
C LYS A 2 -46.96 9.54 7.65
N LYS A 3 -47.71 8.56 7.12
CA LYS A 3 -47.65 7.15 7.58
C LYS A 3 -46.26 6.54 7.39
N MET A 4 -45.57 6.89 6.30
CA MET A 4 -44.20 6.45 6.03
C MET A 4 -43.23 7.05 7.04
N LEU A 5 -43.23 8.37 7.26
CA LEU A 5 -42.39 9.02 8.28
C LEU A 5 -42.65 8.45 9.69
N SER A 6 -43.91 8.15 10.01
CA SER A 6 -44.27 7.47 11.25
C SER A 6 -43.69 6.06 11.35
N PHE A 7 -43.75 5.27 10.28
CA PHE A 7 -43.16 3.94 10.21
C PHE A 7 -41.64 3.99 10.38
N LEU A 8 -40.97 4.99 9.79
CA LEU A 8 -39.53 5.25 9.94
C LEU A 8 -39.17 5.89 11.30
N GLY A 9 -40.09 5.93 12.26
CA GLY A 9 -39.82 6.43 13.61
C GLY A 9 -39.79 7.95 13.78
N PHE A 10 -39.98 8.73 12.71
CA PHE A 10 -40.09 10.20 12.70
C PHE A 10 -41.49 10.71 13.07
N SER A 11 -42.30 9.87 13.71
CA SER A 11 -43.60 10.26 14.23
C SER A 11 -43.43 11.41 15.24
N GLU A 12 -44.34 12.39 15.17
CA GLU A 12 -44.49 13.38 16.22
C GLU A 12 -44.70 12.69 17.57
N LEU A 13 -44.09 13.24 18.62
CA LEU A 13 -44.36 12.80 19.98
C LEU A 13 -45.82 13.11 20.30
N SER A 14 -46.52 12.16 20.92
CA SER A 14 -47.84 12.46 21.48
C SER A 14 -47.71 13.60 22.49
N GLU A 15 -48.72 14.46 22.54
CA GLU A 15 -48.71 15.66 23.37
C GLU A 15 -48.43 15.34 24.85
N GLU A 16 -49.03 14.26 25.36
CA GLU A 16 -48.77 13.73 26.71
C GLU A 16 -47.28 13.40 26.95
N LYS A 17 -46.64 12.67 26.02
CA LYS A 17 -45.21 12.30 26.13
C LYS A 17 -44.32 13.53 26.01
N LEU A 18 -44.67 14.46 25.14
CA LEU A 18 -43.94 15.71 24.95
C LEU A 18 -44.02 16.57 26.22
N ASN A 19 -45.21 16.74 26.78
CA ASN A 19 -45.46 17.45 28.04
C ASN A 19 -44.67 16.81 29.18
N HIS A 20 -44.77 15.48 29.36
CA HIS A 20 -44.04 14.76 30.39
C HIS A 20 -42.52 15.00 30.31
N GLN A 21 -41.94 15.07 29.11
CA GLN A 21 -40.51 15.32 28.90
C GLN A 21 -40.10 16.77 29.20
N ILE A 22 -40.99 17.74 28.95
CA ILE A 22 -40.76 19.17 29.21
C ILE A 22 -40.95 19.48 30.70
N ASP A 23 -42.00 18.95 31.32
CA ASP A 23 -42.34 19.22 32.72
C ASP A 23 -41.33 18.58 33.67
N ASN A 24 -40.83 17.39 33.31
CA ASN A 24 -39.82 16.66 34.08
C ASN A 24 -38.40 16.84 33.50
N TYR A 25 -38.17 17.94 32.79
CA TYR A 25 -36.98 18.13 31.97
C TYR A 25 -35.66 18.04 32.77
N THR A 26 -35.62 18.42 34.05
CA THR A 26 -34.42 18.33 34.91
C THR A 26 -34.40 17.09 35.80
N THR A 27 -35.53 16.41 35.98
CA THR A 27 -35.69 15.28 36.91
C THR A 27 -35.57 13.92 36.21
N LEU A 28 -35.90 13.84 34.93
CA LEU A 28 -35.77 12.60 34.14
C LEU A 28 -34.32 12.12 34.08
N LYS A 29 -34.13 10.81 34.29
CA LYS A 29 -32.83 10.15 34.15
C LYS A 29 -32.36 10.20 32.69
N ILE A 30 -31.05 10.00 32.49
CA ILE A 30 -30.42 10.07 31.15
C ILE A 30 -31.09 9.11 30.14
N HIS A 31 -31.46 7.89 30.54
CA HIS A 31 -32.16 6.93 29.66
C HIS A 31 -33.65 7.22 29.46
N GLN A 32 -34.27 8.04 30.32
CA GLN A 32 -35.69 8.39 30.24
C GLN A 32 -35.91 9.63 29.36
N SER A 33 -35.01 10.63 29.46
CA SER A 33 -35.08 11.84 28.66
C SER A 33 -34.66 11.60 27.20
N PHE A 34 -35.32 12.22 26.22
CA PHE A 34 -34.91 12.11 24.82
C PHE A 34 -33.50 12.69 24.56
N ARG A 35 -33.16 13.82 25.19
CA ARG A 35 -31.79 14.39 25.11
C ARG A 35 -30.73 13.45 25.68
N GLY A 36 -31.04 12.75 26.77
CA GLY A 36 -30.11 11.84 27.40
C GLY A 36 -29.94 10.56 26.59
N ARG A 37 -31.01 10.07 25.96
CA ARG A 37 -30.94 8.99 24.97
C ARG A 37 -30.08 9.37 23.76
N ALA A 38 -30.23 10.58 23.21
CA ALA A 38 -29.37 11.08 22.14
C ALA A 38 -27.88 11.07 22.52
N VAL A 39 -27.56 11.46 23.76
CA VAL A 39 -26.18 11.42 24.28
C VAL A 39 -25.68 9.98 24.46
N LEU A 40 -26.49 9.09 25.03
CA LEU A 40 -26.12 7.68 25.20
C LEU A 40 -25.87 7.00 23.85
N ILE A 41 -26.73 7.25 22.87
CA ILE A 41 -26.55 6.74 21.51
C ILE A 41 -25.23 7.25 20.92
N ASN A 42 -24.94 8.54 21.06
CA ASN A 42 -23.67 9.08 20.59
C ASN A 42 -22.46 8.38 21.24
N LEU A 43 -22.50 8.15 22.56
CA LEU A 43 -21.42 7.46 23.26
C LEU A 43 -21.25 6.01 22.79
N VAL A 44 -22.35 5.29 22.54
CA VAL A 44 -22.30 3.92 22.00
C VAL A 44 -21.70 3.92 20.59
N LEU A 45 -22.06 4.88 19.74
CA LEU A 45 -21.52 4.98 18.39
C LEU A 45 -20.02 5.29 18.41
N LEU A 46 -19.57 6.18 19.30
CA LEU A 46 -18.14 6.44 19.48
C LEU A 46 -17.40 5.19 19.97
N LEU A 47 -17.98 4.41 20.89
CA LEU A 47 -17.39 3.15 21.34
C LEU A 47 -17.26 2.14 20.19
N MET A 48 -18.31 1.99 19.38
CA MET A 48 -18.29 1.09 18.21
C MET A 48 -17.27 1.55 17.17
N ALA A 49 -17.17 2.85 16.91
CA ALA A 49 -16.13 3.41 16.05
C ALA A 49 -14.72 3.10 16.59
N THR A 50 -14.55 3.15 17.92
CA THR A 50 -13.26 2.84 18.57
C THR A 50 -12.89 1.38 18.34
N ILE A 51 -13.82 0.46 18.58
CA ILE A 51 -13.62 -0.97 18.35
C ILE A 51 -13.30 -1.20 16.86
N GLY A 52 -14.03 -0.56 15.95
CA GLY A 52 -13.77 -0.63 14.52
C GLY A 52 -12.35 -0.21 14.17
N THR A 53 -11.92 0.97 14.63
CA THR A 53 -10.56 1.46 14.44
C THR A 53 -9.52 0.46 14.93
N ILE A 54 -9.66 -0.05 16.17
CA ILE A 54 -8.74 -1.02 16.77
C ILE A 54 -8.63 -2.30 15.93
N VAL A 55 -9.75 -2.83 15.46
CA VAL A 55 -9.79 -4.05 14.65
C VAL A 55 -9.14 -3.84 13.29
N THR A 56 -9.34 -2.67 12.67
CA THR A 56 -8.78 -2.36 11.34
C THR A 56 -7.32 -1.92 11.38
N SER A 57 -6.85 -1.36 12.50
CA SER A 57 -5.52 -0.76 12.61
C SER A 57 -4.41 -1.75 12.96
N SER A 58 -4.63 -3.05 12.84
CA SER A 58 -3.63 -4.08 13.17
C SER A 58 -2.57 -4.32 12.08
N ALA A 59 -2.67 -3.66 10.92
CA ALA A 59 -1.89 -3.99 9.73
C ALA A 59 -0.52 -3.25 9.60
N ASP A 60 -0.40 -1.98 10.00
CA ASP A 60 0.82 -1.19 9.75
C ASP A 60 1.05 -0.01 10.72
N TYR A 61 2.23 0.08 11.32
CA TYR A 61 2.60 1.04 12.39
C TYR A 61 2.62 2.51 11.96
N ALA A 62 3.06 2.81 10.74
CA ALA A 62 3.12 4.20 10.26
C ALA A 62 1.71 4.75 10.05
N THR A 63 0.86 3.93 9.43
CA THR A 63 -0.55 4.21 9.18
C THR A 63 -1.35 4.37 10.49
N ILE A 64 -1.04 3.58 11.53
CA ILE A 64 -1.67 3.68 12.86
C ILE A 64 -1.57 5.10 13.44
N THR A 65 -0.45 5.80 13.25
CA THR A 65 -0.20 7.07 13.97
C THR A 65 -1.14 8.19 13.51
N ILE A 66 -1.28 8.40 12.20
CA ILE A 66 -2.14 9.48 11.66
C ILE A 66 -3.61 9.18 11.92
N PHE A 67 -4.07 7.96 11.66
CA PHE A 67 -5.46 7.58 11.90
C PHE A 67 -5.83 7.63 13.39
N THR A 68 -4.90 7.28 14.28
CA THR A 68 -5.13 7.39 15.73
C THR A 68 -5.29 8.85 16.15
N ILE A 69 -4.45 9.76 15.66
CA ILE A 69 -4.58 11.19 15.96
C ILE A 69 -5.93 11.73 15.46
N LEU A 70 -6.30 11.42 14.22
CA LEU A 70 -7.58 11.83 13.65
C LEU A 70 -8.77 11.24 14.44
N ALA A 71 -8.69 9.99 14.86
CA ALA A 71 -9.69 9.35 15.70
C ALA A 71 -9.82 10.06 17.05
N ILE A 72 -8.71 10.42 17.71
CA ILE A 72 -8.71 11.18 18.98
C ILE A 72 -9.39 12.54 18.79
N VAL A 73 -9.02 13.29 17.75
CA VAL A 73 -9.66 14.58 17.45
C VAL A 73 -11.15 14.41 17.22
N HIS A 74 -11.54 13.39 16.45
CA HIS A 74 -12.93 13.02 16.21
C HIS A 74 -13.69 12.77 17.53
N TYR A 75 -13.12 11.99 18.45
CA TYR A 75 -13.71 11.74 19.78
C TYR A 75 -13.89 13.02 20.60
N LEU A 76 -12.87 13.89 20.63
CA LEU A 76 -12.93 15.13 21.39
C LEU A 76 -14.05 16.07 20.90
N ILE A 77 -14.24 16.15 19.58
CA ILE A 77 -15.31 16.94 18.96
C ILE A 77 -16.67 16.36 19.37
N PHE A 78 -16.92 15.07 19.15
CA PHE A 78 -18.23 14.48 19.43
C PHE A 78 -18.56 14.44 20.93
N LEU A 79 -17.57 14.20 21.79
CA LEU A 79 -17.77 14.25 23.24
C LEU A 79 -18.14 15.66 23.72
N SER A 80 -17.47 16.69 23.17
CA SER A 80 -17.78 18.08 23.47
C SER A 80 -19.21 18.44 23.05
N ILE A 81 -19.62 18.05 21.84
CA ILE A 81 -20.99 18.27 21.34
C ILE A 81 -21.99 17.51 22.21
N SER A 82 -21.69 16.28 22.64
CA SER A 82 -22.52 15.50 23.57
C SER A 82 -22.77 16.22 24.90
N VAL A 83 -21.77 16.89 25.48
CA VAL A 83 -21.95 17.69 26.71
C VAL A 83 -22.95 18.82 26.49
N PHE A 84 -22.87 19.53 25.36
CA PHE A 84 -23.82 20.58 25.02
C PHE A 84 -25.22 20.04 24.70
N ALA A 85 -25.33 18.90 24.03
CA ALA A 85 -26.59 18.22 23.80
C ALA A 85 -27.26 17.79 25.12
N TYR A 86 -26.49 17.25 26.07
CA TYR A 86 -26.98 16.92 27.42
C TYR A 86 -27.52 18.15 28.16
N LYS A 87 -26.85 19.30 28.01
CA LYS A 87 -27.30 20.60 28.54
C LYS A 87 -28.52 21.18 27.81
N GLY A 88 -29.07 20.50 26.79
CA GLY A 88 -30.24 20.97 26.06
C GLY A 88 -29.94 22.08 25.05
N ARG A 89 -28.72 22.14 24.51
CA ARG A 89 -28.40 23.10 23.45
C ARG A 89 -28.90 22.55 22.11
N ARG A 90 -29.93 23.20 21.56
CA ARG A 90 -30.53 22.86 20.25
C ARG A 90 -29.50 22.67 19.14
N TRP A 91 -28.54 23.59 19.02
CA TRP A 91 -27.52 23.54 17.96
C TRP A 91 -26.63 22.29 18.06
N ALA A 92 -26.38 21.78 19.27
CA ALA A 92 -25.54 20.60 19.47
C ALA A 92 -26.23 19.32 18.99
N ILE A 93 -27.54 19.19 19.23
CA ILE A 93 -28.33 18.06 18.69
C ILE A 93 -28.33 18.09 17.16
N ILE A 94 -28.49 19.28 16.56
CA ILE A 94 -28.43 19.46 15.10
C ILE A 94 -27.05 19.08 14.56
N LEU A 95 -25.96 19.51 15.19
CA LEU A 95 -24.61 19.13 14.77
C LEU A 95 -24.39 17.62 14.86
N LEU A 96 -24.85 16.94 15.91
CA LEU A 96 -24.74 15.47 15.99
C LEU A 96 -25.47 14.80 14.82
N MET A 97 -26.66 15.30 14.46
CA MET A 97 -27.39 14.77 13.29
C MET A 97 -26.60 14.98 12.00
N ILE A 98 -26.06 16.18 11.77
CA ILE A 98 -25.32 16.51 10.55
C ILE A 98 -24.03 15.71 10.45
N LEU A 99 -23.19 15.69 11.50
CA LEU A 99 -21.87 15.06 11.46
C LEU A 99 -21.97 13.54 11.25
N TRP A 100 -22.83 12.86 12.01
CA TRP A 100 -23.03 11.43 11.79
C TRP A 100 -23.65 11.11 10.44
N THR A 101 -24.57 11.93 9.94
CA THR A 101 -25.17 11.71 8.61
C THR A 101 -24.12 11.90 7.51
N ALA A 102 -23.28 12.93 7.60
CA ALA A 102 -22.17 13.13 6.68
C ALA A 102 -21.19 11.95 6.68
N GLU A 103 -20.85 11.43 7.87
CA GLU A 103 -20.00 10.25 7.99
C GLU A 103 -20.61 9.01 7.31
N ARG A 104 -21.93 8.78 7.46
CA ARG A 104 -22.59 7.68 6.75
C ARG A 104 -22.63 7.89 5.25
N LEU A 105 -22.84 9.12 4.77
CA LEU A 105 -22.81 9.42 3.34
C LEU A 105 -21.44 9.14 2.72
N ILE A 106 -20.34 9.42 3.44
CA ILE A 106 -18.98 9.11 3.00
C ILE A 106 -18.73 7.59 2.93
N GLN A 107 -19.43 6.79 3.75
CA GLN A 107 -19.32 5.33 3.75
C GLN A 107 -20.18 4.65 2.67
N LEU A 108 -21.15 5.33 2.06
CA LEU A 108 -22.05 4.75 1.06
C LEU A 108 -21.34 4.21 -0.20
N PRO A 109 -20.28 4.85 -0.75
CA PRO A 109 -19.57 4.32 -1.91
C PRO A 109 -18.77 3.04 -1.64
N SER A 110 -18.71 2.56 -0.39
CA SER A 110 -17.98 1.33 -0.10
C SER A 110 -18.68 0.11 -0.70
N GLU A 111 -17.90 -0.79 -1.30
CA GLU A 111 -18.40 -2.05 -1.89
C GLU A 111 -18.90 -3.05 -0.83
N ASN A 112 -18.69 -2.75 0.46
CA ASN A 112 -19.08 -3.61 1.55
C ASN A 112 -20.54 -3.35 1.95
N SER A 113 -21.40 -4.31 1.55
CA SER A 113 -22.84 -4.31 1.82
C SER A 113 -23.22 -4.07 3.29
N VAL A 114 -22.36 -4.42 4.26
CA VAL A 114 -22.58 -4.16 5.68
C VAL A 114 -22.74 -2.67 5.97
N PHE A 115 -21.98 -1.79 5.29
CA PHE A 115 -22.10 -0.34 5.49
C PHE A 115 -23.41 0.23 4.95
N ILE A 116 -23.97 -0.36 3.90
CA ILE A 116 -25.30 0.01 3.38
C ILE A 116 -26.36 -0.29 4.44
N TYR A 117 -26.34 -1.51 5.02
CA TYR A 117 -27.28 -1.89 6.07
C TYR A 117 -27.14 -1.01 7.33
N ILE A 118 -25.92 -0.70 7.75
CA ILE A 118 -25.65 0.21 8.88
C ILE A 118 -26.18 1.62 8.58
N SER A 119 -26.00 2.11 7.35
CA SER A 119 -26.47 3.44 6.93
C SER A 119 -28.00 3.53 6.91
N ILE A 120 -28.68 2.48 6.44
CA ILE A 120 -30.14 2.37 6.51
C ILE A 120 -30.58 2.31 7.98
N PHE A 121 -29.94 1.49 8.81
CA PHE A 121 -30.24 1.40 10.24
C PHE A 121 -30.07 2.75 10.96
N TRP A 122 -28.99 3.48 10.66
CA TRP A 122 -28.76 4.84 11.16
C TRP A 122 -29.92 5.77 10.81
N LEU A 123 -30.30 5.81 9.53
CA LEU A 123 -31.32 6.73 9.02
C LEU A 123 -32.70 6.46 9.62
N LEU A 124 -33.05 5.20 9.84
CA LEU A 124 -34.36 4.81 10.36
C LEU A 124 -34.44 4.89 11.90
N PHE A 125 -33.47 4.31 12.59
CA PHE A 125 -33.59 4.09 14.03
C PHE A 125 -32.88 5.15 14.85
N ILE A 126 -31.70 5.59 14.41
CA ILE A 126 -30.87 6.49 15.21
C ILE A 126 -31.26 7.95 14.99
N LEU A 127 -31.37 8.36 13.73
CA LEU A 127 -31.71 9.74 13.38
C LEU A 127 -33.06 10.16 13.97
N SER A 128 -34.02 9.22 14.05
CA SER A 128 -35.33 9.46 14.67
C SER A 128 -35.26 9.77 16.17
N GLN A 129 -34.28 9.24 16.91
CA GLN A 129 -34.08 9.58 18.33
C GLN A 129 -33.53 10.99 18.51
N PHE A 130 -32.57 11.39 17.67
CA PHE A 130 -32.06 12.76 17.66
C PHE A 130 -33.16 13.76 17.29
N TYR A 131 -34.00 13.42 16.32
CA TYR A 131 -35.14 14.25 15.94
C TYR A 131 -36.15 14.44 17.09
N LYS A 132 -36.48 13.37 17.84
CA LYS A 132 -37.34 13.49 19.04
C LYS A 132 -36.72 14.36 20.13
N ALA A 133 -35.41 14.26 20.35
CA ALA A 133 -34.71 15.16 21.27
C ALA A 133 -34.81 16.62 20.81
N LEU A 134 -34.68 16.87 19.51
CA LEU A 134 -34.83 18.19 18.92
C LEU A 134 -36.26 18.75 19.05
N GLN A 135 -37.29 17.92 18.89
CA GLN A 135 -38.69 18.31 19.10
C GLN A 135 -38.94 18.79 20.54
N VAL A 136 -38.45 18.04 21.54
CA VAL A 136 -38.54 18.44 22.96
C VAL A 136 -37.86 19.79 23.19
N GLU A 137 -36.67 20.01 22.62
CA GLU A 137 -35.96 21.30 22.79
C GLU A 137 -36.66 22.47 22.11
N ASN A 138 -37.24 22.25 20.93
CA ASN A 138 -37.97 23.30 20.20
C ASN A 138 -39.22 23.73 20.96
N GLU A 139 -40.01 22.77 21.42
CA GLU A 139 -41.25 23.06 22.14
C GLU A 139 -40.98 23.69 23.51
N ARG A 140 -39.96 23.21 24.24
CA ARG A 140 -39.52 23.83 25.50
C ARG A 140 -39.19 25.31 25.32
N LYS A 141 -38.39 25.64 24.30
CA LYS A 141 -38.03 27.03 23.99
C LYS A 141 -39.23 27.86 23.56
N ARG A 142 -40.13 27.28 22.76
CA ARG A 142 -41.36 27.92 22.32
C ARG A 142 -42.20 28.32 23.54
N ARG A 143 -42.44 27.41 24.49
CA ARG A 143 -43.18 27.71 25.73
C ARG A 143 -42.53 28.82 26.56
N GLN A 144 -41.20 28.82 26.65
CA GLN A 144 -40.47 29.89 27.34
C GLN A 144 -40.65 31.27 26.70
N LEU A 145 -40.79 31.33 25.36
CA LEU A 145 -41.06 32.58 24.64
C LEU A 145 -42.51 33.03 24.77
N PHE A 146 -43.46 32.10 24.82
CA PHE A 146 -44.91 32.35 24.88
C PHE A 146 -45.53 32.26 26.28
N SER A 147 -44.73 32.17 27.34
CA SER A 147 -45.14 32.48 28.71
C SER A 147 -44.66 33.88 29.13
N PRO A 148 -45.06 34.97 28.43
CA PRO A 148 -44.67 36.30 28.82
C PRO A 148 -45.35 36.63 30.14
N ASN A 149 -44.57 36.84 31.19
CA ASN A 149 -44.98 37.54 32.40
C ASN A 149 -46.42 37.24 32.87
N MET A 150 -46.69 36.03 33.34
CA MET A 150 -47.63 35.95 34.46
C MET A 150 -46.90 36.70 35.59
N PRO A 151 -47.36 37.91 36.02
CA PRO A 151 -46.87 38.48 37.26
C PRO A 151 -47.02 37.39 38.31
N ALA A 152 -46.02 37.25 39.18
CA ALA A 152 -46.02 36.28 40.26
C ALA A 152 -47.33 36.41 41.06
N ALA A 153 -48.37 35.69 40.63
CA ALA A 153 -49.55 35.49 41.43
C ALA A 153 -48.99 34.76 42.64
N THR A 154 -49.12 35.40 43.78
CA THR A 154 -48.77 34.91 45.10
C THR A 154 -49.52 33.60 45.33
N ILE A 155 -49.00 32.50 44.78
CA ILE A 155 -49.48 31.17 45.07
C ILE A 155 -49.07 30.92 46.51
N ALA A 156 -50.08 30.89 47.39
CA ALA A 156 -49.91 30.54 48.78
C ALA A 156 -49.05 29.25 48.89
N PRO A 157 -48.12 29.17 49.86
CA PRO A 157 -47.20 28.05 49.96
C PRO A 157 -48.00 26.76 50.11
N GLN A 158 -48.00 25.93 49.08
CA GLN A 158 -48.46 24.56 49.23
C GLN A 158 -47.55 23.86 50.25
N PRO A 159 -48.14 23.02 51.13
CA PRO A 159 -47.40 22.35 52.19
C PRO A 159 -46.26 21.53 51.57
N GLN A 160 -45.04 21.87 51.97
CA GLN A 160 -43.83 21.19 51.52
C GLN A 160 -43.91 19.73 51.96
N SER A 161 -44.12 18.84 51.00
CA SER A 161 -43.85 17.41 51.18
C SER A 161 -42.38 17.21 51.58
N PRO A 162 -42.06 16.24 52.47
CA PRO A 162 -40.74 16.12 53.09
C PRO A 162 -39.63 16.13 52.06
N GLN A 163 -38.65 17.03 52.25
CA GLN A 163 -37.45 17.16 51.42
C GLN A 163 -36.73 15.81 51.33
N GLN A 164 -36.97 15.08 50.23
CA GLN A 164 -36.08 14.02 49.81
C GLN A 164 -34.77 14.68 49.36
N PHE A 165 -33.66 14.32 50.01
CA PHE A 165 -32.32 14.75 49.66
C PHE A 165 -32.05 14.54 48.16
N SER A 166 -32.16 15.64 47.40
CA SER A 166 -31.86 15.71 45.98
C SER A 166 -30.36 15.54 45.79
N VAL A 167 -29.92 14.30 45.57
CA VAL A 167 -28.56 14.01 45.10
C VAL A 167 -28.36 14.71 43.77
N ASN A 168 -27.49 15.74 43.75
CA ASN A 168 -27.29 16.63 42.60
C ASN A 168 -27.00 15.82 41.30
N PRO A 169 -27.97 15.69 40.38
CA PRO A 169 -27.85 14.81 39.22
C PRO A 169 -26.75 15.28 38.26
N LYS A 170 -26.34 16.55 38.32
CA LYS A 170 -25.24 17.11 37.53
C LYS A 170 -23.89 16.47 37.87
N ARG A 171 -23.65 16.09 39.13
CA ARG A 171 -22.40 15.42 39.53
C ARG A 171 -22.32 13.99 39.00
N LYS A 172 -23.44 13.26 38.98
CA LYS A 172 -23.48 11.88 38.49
C LYS A 172 -23.24 11.77 36.98
N VAL A 173 -23.80 12.69 36.18
CA VAL A 173 -23.60 12.66 34.73
C VAL A 173 -22.21 13.13 34.31
N LEU A 174 -21.68 14.16 34.97
CA LEU A 174 -20.28 14.55 34.76
C LEU A 174 -19.33 13.39 35.12
N GLY A 175 -19.62 12.66 36.20
CA GLY A 175 -18.88 11.46 36.59
C GLY A 175 -18.92 10.35 35.53
N ILE A 176 -20.08 10.07 34.93
CA ILE A 176 -20.19 9.07 33.85
C ILE A 176 -19.38 9.49 32.62
N ILE A 177 -19.49 10.75 32.19
CA ILE A 177 -18.74 11.28 31.03
C ILE A 177 -17.23 11.21 31.29
N LEU A 178 -16.79 11.61 32.47
CA LEU A 178 -15.37 11.55 32.85
C LEU A 178 -14.88 10.10 33.01
N MET A 179 -15.70 9.18 33.53
CA MET A 179 -15.35 7.75 33.56
C MET A 179 -15.24 7.16 32.15
N THR A 180 -16.14 7.50 31.23
CA THR A 180 -16.09 6.96 29.85
C THR A 180 -14.87 7.52 29.10
N ALA A 181 -14.60 8.82 29.23
CA ALA A 181 -13.39 9.44 28.67
C ALA A 181 -12.10 8.86 29.29
N GLY A 182 -12.07 8.68 30.61
CA GLY A 182 -10.96 8.07 31.33
C GLY A 182 -10.74 6.61 30.93
N LEU A 183 -11.81 5.82 30.75
CA LEU A 183 -11.72 4.44 30.27
C LEU A 183 -11.18 4.37 28.84
N LEU A 184 -11.62 5.27 27.96
CA LEU A 184 -11.11 5.37 26.59
C LEU A 184 -9.63 5.73 26.55
N ILE A 185 -9.21 6.75 27.31
CA ILE A 185 -7.79 7.13 27.44
C ILE A 185 -6.99 5.97 28.01
N ALA A 186 -7.50 5.30 29.06
CA ALA A 186 -6.84 4.13 29.64
C ALA A 186 -6.73 2.97 28.65
N LEU A 187 -7.74 2.70 27.82
CA LEU A 187 -7.67 1.66 26.78
C LEU A 187 -6.64 2.00 25.70
N VAL A 188 -6.59 3.26 25.25
CA VAL A 188 -5.57 3.74 24.31
C VAL A 188 -4.17 3.61 24.93
N LEU A 189 -3.99 4.05 26.18
CA LEU A 189 -2.71 3.94 26.89
C LEU A 189 -2.33 2.48 27.17
N ILE A 190 -3.29 1.60 27.47
CA ILE A 190 -3.05 0.15 27.61
C ILE A 190 -2.68 -0.44 26.27
N MET A 191 -3.24 -0.01 25.15
CA MET A 191 -2.82 -0.48 23.82
C MET A 191 -1.40 -0.03 23.50
N VAL A 192 -1.08 1.25 23.74
CA VAL A 192 0.28 1.79 23.59
C VAL A 192 1.26 1.04 24.51
N ALA A 193 0.89 0.80 25.77
CA ALA A 193 1.75 0.17 26.77
C ALA A 193 1.84 -1.36 26.65
N LYS A 194 0.78 -2.05 26.21
CA LYS A 194 0.79 -3.49 25.94
C LYS A 194 1.60 -3.77 24.69
N ASN A 195 1.47 -2.94 23.66
CA ASN A 195 2.37 -3.02 22.50
C ASN A 195 3.83 -2.67 22.86
N SER A 196 4.08 -1.87 23.89
CA SER A 196 5.44 -1.59 24.38
C SER A 196 6.01 -2.63 25.36
N LYS A 197 5.19 -3.45 26.03
CA LYS A 197 5.60 -4.45 27.03
C LYS A 197 5.56 -5.90 26.57
N THR A 198 4.83 -6.21 25.50
CA THR A 198 4.83 -7.57 24.93
C THR A 198 6.17 -7.90 24.25
N SER A 199 7.13 -6.98 24.24
CA SER A 199 8.51 -7.20 23.78
C SER A 199 9.48 -7.74 24.84
N THR A 200 9.04 -8.15 26.03
CA THR A 200 10.00 -8.55 27.09
C THR A 200 9.60 -9.77 27.93
N ILE A 201 8.44 -10.39 27.75
CA ILE A 201 8.06 -11.53 28.61
C ILE A 201 7.29 -12.58 27.80
N ASN A 202 8.00 -13.57 27.25
CA ASN A 202 7.59 -14.99 27.23
C ASN A 202 8.67 -15.91 26.62
N ASN A 203 9.80 -16.05 27.31
CA ASN A 203 10.65 -17.24 27.17
C ASN A 203 10.04 -18.38 28.01
N GLN A 204 8.97 -19.01 27.52
CA GLN A 204 8.54 -20.32 28.01
C GLN A 204 9.13 -21.39 27.10
N THR A 205 10.00 -22.21 27.69
CA THR A 205 10.63 -23.39 27.10
C THR A 205 9.57 -24.38 26.62
N ASN A 206 9.29 -24.40 25.31
CA ASN A 206 8.47 -25.43 24.68
C ASN A 206 9.26 -26.73 24.58
N GLY A 207 8.76 -27.79 25.24
CA GLY A 207 9.25 -29.15 25.07
C GLY A 207 9.07 -29.69 23.63
N PRO A 208 9.69 -30.85 23.32
CA PRO A 208 9.71 -31.39 21.96
C PRO A 208 8.29 -31.72 21.47
N THR A 209 7.88 -31.05 20.40
CA THR A 209 6.62 -31.31 19.69
C THR A 209 6.68 -32.72 19.05
N PRO A 210 5.64 -33.55 19.18
CA PRO A 210 5.64 -34.90 18.62
C PRO A 210 5.74 -34.87 17.09
N ARG A 211 6.69 -35.62 16.54
CA ARG A 211 6.83 -35.89 15.10
C ARG A 211 5.59 -36.67 14.63
N ILE A 212 4.67 -35.99 13.94
CA ILE A 212 3.59 -36.66 13.21
C ILE A 212 4.24 -37.34 11.99
N LYS A 213 4.18 -38.67 11.92
CA LYS A 213 4.59 -39.41 10.73
C LYS A 213 3.62 -39.04 9.59
N PRO A 214 4.11 -38.62 8.40
CA PRO A 214 3.25 -38.31 7.28
C PRO A 214 2.48 -39.58 6.89
N SER A 215 1.18 -39.59 7.19
CA SER A 215 0.23 -40.58 6.69
C SER A 215 0.19 -40.48 5.16
N SER A 216 0.29 -41.62 4.48
CA SER A 216 0.31 -41.76 3.03
C SER A 216 -0.80 -40.94 2.37
N ILE A 217 -0.41 -39.85 1.69
CA ILE A 217 -1.29 -39.09 0.80
C ILE A 217 -1.71 -40.07 -0.31
N PRO A 218 -3.01 -40.33 -0.52
CA PRO A 218 -3.46 -41.21 -1.59
C PRO A 218 -2.94 -40.67 -2.93
N GLU A 219 -2.38 -41.57 -3.73
CA GLU A 219 -1.77 -41.27 -5.01
C GLU A 219 -2.87 -40.81 -5.99
N GLN A 220 -3.09 -39.50 -6.08
CA GLN A 220 -4.04 -38.92 -7.02
C GLN A 220 -3.43 -38.98 -8.42
N LYS A 221 -4.18 -39.55 -9.39
CA LYS A 221 -3.79 -39.49 -10.79
C LYS A 221 -3.76 -38.03 -11.23
N VAL A 222 -2.59 -37.59 -11.69
CA VAL A 222 -2.36 -36.30 -12.33
C VAL A 222 -3.31 -36.17 -13.52
N ASP A 223 -4.03 -35.07 -13.61
CA ASP A 223 -4.78 -34.70 -14.82
C ASP A 223 -3.84 -33.94 -15.76
N PRO A 224 -3.44 -34.52 -16.91
CA PRO A 224 -2.55 -33.86 -17.87
C PRO A 224 -3.14 -32.55 -18.41
N VAL A 225 -4.46 -32.45 -18.49
CA VAL A 225 -5.16 -31.26 -19.00
C VAL A 225 -4.94 -30.06 -18.08
N ALA A 226 -4.87 -30.30 -16.76
CA ALA A 226 -4.62 -29.24 -15.79
C ALA A 226 -3.21 -28.67 -15.93
N ILE A 227 -2.20 -29.49 -16.23
CA ILE A 227 -0.81 -29.04 -16.44
C ILE A 227 -0.71 -28.19 -17.71
N GLU A 228 -1.33 -28.66 -18.80
CA GLU A 228 -1.34 -27.94 -20.08
C GLU A 228 -1.99 -26.55 -19.93
N ALA A 229 -3.03 -26.43 -19.10
CA ALA A 229 -3.67 -25.13 -18.82
C ALA A 229 -2.77 -24.11 -18.11
N TYR A 230 -1.73 -24.52 -17.38
CA TYR A 230 -0.75 -23.61 -16.75
C TYR A 230 0.34 -23.15 -17.73
N GLU A 231 0.66 -23.96 -18.73
CA GLU A 231 1.77 -23.67 -19.66
C GLU A 231 1.33 -23.01 -20.96
N THR A 232 0.04 -23.13 -21.30
CA THR A 232 -0.53 -22.57 -22.52
C THR A 232 -0.61 -21.05 -22.45
N LEU A 233 -0.14 -20.41 -23.52
CA LEU A 233 -0.31 -18.97 -23.75
C LEU A 233 -1.74 -18.70 -24.24
N PRO A 234 -2.28 -17.49 -24.04
CA PRO A 234 -3.54 -17.09 -24.64
C PRO A 234 -3.50 -17.25 -26.17
N GLU A 235 -4.60 -17.66 -26.79
CA GLU A 235 -4.66 -17.84 -28.25
C GLU A 235 -4.32 -16.56 -29.03
N SER A 236 -4.58 -15.39 -28.45
CA SER A 236 -4.27 -14.09 -29.03
C SER A 236 -2.83 -13.61 -28.81
N ALA A 237 -1.99 -14.39 -28.12
CA ALA A 237 -0.62 -14.00 -27.83
C ALA A 237 0.25 -14.00 -29.09
N VAL A 238 0.80 -12.83 -29.43
CA VAL A 238 1.71 -12.63 -30.56
C VAL A 238 3.08 -12.23 -30.05
N LYS A 239 4.11 -12.97 -30.44
CA LYS A 239 5.51 -12.66 -30.07
C LYS A 239 5.93 -11.37 -30.76
N ILE A 240 6.36 -10.38 -29.97
CA ILE A 240 6.83 -9.09 -30.48
C ILE A 240 8.34 -8.88 -30.30
N SER A 241 8.96 -9.61 -29.37
CA SER A 241 10.39 -9.49 -29.08
C SER A 241 10.91 -10.78 -28.43
N GLU A 242 12.23 -10.85 -28.27
CA GLU A 242 12.91 -11.87 -27.49
C GLU A 242 14.10 -11.23 -26.79
N TYR A 243 14.23 -11.45 -25.48
CA TYR A 243 15.34 -10.91 -24.69
C TYR A 243 15.93 -11.99 -23.79
N LEU A 244 17.26 -12.17 -23.84
CA LEU A 244 17.97 -13.26 -23.15
C LEU A 244 17.39 -14.66 -23.45
N GLY A 245 16.86 -14.87 -24.67
CA GLY A 245 16.19 -16.11 -25.06
C GLY A 245 14.76 -16.26 -24.55
N ILE A 246 14.23 -15.24 -23.85
CA ILE A 246 12.88 -15.22 -23.31
C ILE A 246 11.98 -14.45 -24.28
N PRO A 247 10.99 -15.10 -24.91
CA PRO A 247 10.05 -14.41 -25.79
C PRO A 247 9.13 -13.48 -25.00
N ILE A 248 8.88 -12.30 -25.57
CA ILE A 248 7.93 -11.30 -25.06
C ILE A 248 6.75 -11.25 -26.01
N TYR A 249 5.56 -11.52 -25.49
CA TYR A 249 4.30 -11.53 -26.20
C TYR A 249 3.44 -10.34 -25.81
N GLU A 250 2.63 -9.89 -26.74
CA GLU A 250 1.48 -9.04 -26.48
C GLU A 250 0.20 -9.80 -26.82
N THR A 251 -0.93 -9.34 -26.32
CA THR A 251 -2.25 -9.88 -26.66
C THR A 251 -3.00 -8.90 -27.56
N ASP A 252 -4.18 -9.30 -28.05
CA ASP A 252 -5.11 -8.42 -28.75
C ASP A 252 -5.63 -7.29 -27.85
N VAL A 253 -5.75 -7.53 -26.54
CA VAL A 253 -6.25 -6.55 -25.57
C VAL A 253 -5.19 -5.65 -24.94
N LYS A 254 -3.91 -6.06 -24.92
CA LYS A 254 -2.82 -5.27 -24.34
C LYS A 254 -1.62 -5.33 -25.26
N LYS A 255 -1.35 -4.18 -25.87
CA LYS A 255 -0.14 -3.87 -26.64
C LYS A 255 0.89 -3.21 -25.73
N LEU A 256 2.16 -3.54 -25.92
CA LEU A 256 3.26 -2.88 -25.22
C LEU A 256 3.73 -1.68 -26.03
N SER A 257 3.74 -0.51 -25.41
CA SER A 257 4.47 0.64 -25.94
C SER A 257 5.97 0.40 -25.91
N GLN A 258 6.72 1.17 -26.72
CA GLN A 258 8.19 1.08 -26.75
C GLN A 258 8.81 1.36 -25.37
N THR A 259 8.24 2.29 -24.61
CA THR A 259 8.71 2.61 -23.25
C THR A 259 8.48 1.46 -22.27
N GLU A 260 7.33 0.78 -22.36
CA GLU A 260 7.04 -0.39 -21.51
C GLU A 260 7.98 -1.56 -21.85
N LEU A 261 8.18 -1.84 -23.14
CA LEU A 261 9.12 -2.86 -23.60
C LEU A 261 10.56 -2.55 -23.17
N ALA A 262 11.02 -1.31 -23.36
CA ALA A 262 12.34 -0.87 -22.89
C ALA A 262 12.49 -0.98 -21.37
N THR A 263 11.40 -0.74 -20.62
CA THR A 263 11.39 -0.91 -19.16
C THR A 263 11.57 -2.37 -18.77
N ILE A 264 10.86 -3.31 -19.42
CA ILE A 264 11.01 -4.75 -19.20
C ILE A 264 12.45 -5.19 -19.50
N VAL A 265 12.99 -4.79 -20.65
CA VAL A 265 14.38 -5.10 -21.04
C VAL A 265 15.37 -4.56 -20.00
N LYS A 266 15.19 -3.30 -19.57
CA LYS A 266 16.03 -2.68 -18.54
C LYS A 266 15.95 -3.40 -17.19
N VAL A 267 14.80 -3.94 -16.83
CA VAL A 267 14.67 -4.79 -15.63
C VAL A 267 15.47 -6.07 -15.81
N LEU A 268 15.30 -6.78 -16.93
CA LEU A 268 16.02 -8.03 -17.22
C LEU A 268 17.54 -7.83 -17.27
N ASP A 269 18.01 -6.69 -17.77
CA ASP A 269 19.42 -6.31 -17.69
C ASP A 269 19.90 -6.23 -16.25
N GLY A 270 19.12 -5.60 -15.37
CA GLY A 270 19.48 -5.39 -13.97
C GLY A 270 19.42 -6.63 -13.08
N ILE A 271 19.25 -7.83 -13.64
CA ILE A 271 19.10 -9.10 -12.94
C ILE A 271 20.33 -10.00 -13.21
N PRO A 272 20.85 -10.73 -12.21
CA PRO A 272 21.94 -11.68 -12.43
C PRO A 272 21.59 -12.77 -13.45
N ALA A 273 22.48 -13.04 -14.40
CA ALA A 273 22.27 -14.09 -15.42
C ALA A 273 21.94 -15.45 -14.78
N GLY A 274 22.64 -15.83 -13.72
CA GLY A 274 22.38 -17.08 -12.99
C GLY A 274 20.98 -17.16 -12.37
N TYR A 275 20.34 -16.03 -12.08
CA TYR A 275 18.94 -16.02 -11.62
C TYR A 275 17.97 -16.24 -12.79
N VAL A 276 18.20 -15.62 -13.93
CA VAL A 276 17.42 -15.85 -15.15
C VAL A 276 17.49 -17.32 -15.58
N GLU A 277 18.68 -17.92 -15.52
CA GLU A 277 18.87 -19.35 -15.81
C GLU A 277 18.17 -20.28 -14.82
N LYS A 278 18.21 -19.97 -13.51
CA LYS A 278 17.55 -20.77 -12.47
C LYS A 278 16.02 -20.67 -12.53
N THR A 279 15.50 -19.50 -12.88
CA THR A 279 14.06 -19.25 -12.99
C THR A 279 13.52 -19.82 -14.30
N ASN A 280 14.29 -19.73 -15.39
CA ASN A 280 13.97 -20.27 -16.72
C ASN A 280 12.53 -19.99 -17.17
N PRO A 281 12.10 -18.71 -17.23
CA PRO A 281 10.77 -18.35 -17.69
C PRO A 281 10.61 -18.70 -19.18
N LYS A 282 9.43 -19.23 -19.55
CA LYS A 282 9.11 -19.54 -20.95
C LYS A 282 8.65 -18.31 -21.73
N ALA A 283 8.03 -17.33 -21.07
CA ALA A 283 7.54 -16.12 -21.73
C ALA A 283 7.24 -14.99 -20.75
N PHE A 284 7.33 -13.75 -21.24
CA PHE A 284 6.59 -12.61 -20.71
C PHE A 284 5.39 -12.33 -21.60
N VAL A 285 4.20 -12.11 -21.03
CA VAL A 285 2.94 -11.93 -21.75
C VAL A 285 2.26 -10.67 -21.26
N ALA A 286 2.15 -9.65 -22.12
CA ALA A 286 1.37 -8.46 -21.81
C ALA A 286 -0.13 -8.74 -21.98
N SER A 287 -0.91 -8.58 -20.90
CA SER A 287 -2.34 -8.89 -20.89
C SER A 287 -3.13 -7.90 -20.03
N THR A 288 -4.45 -8.05 -20.03
CA THR A 288 -5.34 -7.45 -19.03
C THR A 288 -5.84 -8.55 -18.09
N ARG A 289 -6.31 -8.20 -16.89
CA ARG A 289 -6.84 -9.21 -15.95
C ARG A 289 -7.94 -10.08 -16.55
N LYS A 290 -8.84 -9.48 -17.34
CA LYS A 290 -9.94 -10.19 -17.98
C LYS A 290 -9.47 -11.13 -19.08
N ALA A 291 -8.50 -10.69 -19.87
CA ALA A 291 -8.02 -11.47 -21.01
C ALA A 291 -6.97 -12.51 -20.64
N SER A 292 -6.47 -12.50 -19.41
CA SER A 292 -5.54 -13.52 -18.96
C SER A 292 -6.22 -14.89 -18.75
N GLY A 293 -7.56 -14.92 -18.76
CA GLY A 293 -8.37 -16.13 -18.64
C GLY A 293 -8.29 -16.78 -17.26
N ASP A 294 -7.74 -16.06 -16.28
CA ASP A 294 -7.58 -16.54 -14.92
C ASP A 294 -8.64 -15.91 -14.01
N ILE A 295 -9.68 -16.71 -13.70
CA ILE A 295 -10.80 -16.29 -12.86
C ILE A 295 -10.32 -15.87 -11.47
N ALA A 296 -9.23 -16.43 -10.95
CA ALA A 296 -8.68 -16.01 -9.68
C ALA A 296 -8.17 -14.57 -9.76
N ILE A 297 -7.46 -14.22 -10.84
CA ILE A 297 -6.91 -12.88 -11.07
C ILE A 297 -7.98 -11.84 -11.39
N GLU A 298 -9.06 -12.23 -12.06
CA GLU A 298 -10.22 -11.33 -12.28
C GLU A 298 -10.86 -10.88 -10.96
N ASN A 299 -10.84 -11.75 -9.94
CA ASN A 299 -11.44 -11.51 -8.63
C ASN A 299 -10.45 -11.03 -7.57
N MET A 300 -9.15 -11.29 -7.77
CA MET A 300 -8.11 -10.70 -6.95
C MET A 300 -8.07 -9.18 -7.22
N GLY A 301 -7.82 -8.43 -6.15
CA GLY A 301 -7.62 -6.98 -6.20
C GLY A 301 -6.42 -6.58 -7.06
N THR A 302 -5.81 -5.44 -6.79
CA THR A 302 -4.72 -4.89 -7.62
C THR A 302 -3.49 -5.81 -7.71
N VAL A 303 -3.40 -6.59 -8.78
CA VAL A 303 -2.21 -7.35 -9.18
C VAL A 303 -1.55 -6.61 -10.34
N ALA A 304 -0.24 -6.38 -10.26
CA ALA A 304 0.51 -5.67 -11.31
C ALA A 304 1.08 -6.65 -12.35
N ALA A 305 1.63 -7.76 -11.88
CA ALA A 305 2.04 -8.90 -12.68
C ALA A 305 1.76 -10.17 -11.88
N TYR A 306 1.73 -11.32 -12.55
CA TYR A 306 1.64 -12.61 -11.87
C TYR A 306 2.29 -13.73 -12.70
N ALA A 307 2.82 -14.75 -12.05
CA ALA A 307 3.29 -15.97 -12.70
C ALA A 307 2.15 -17.00 -12.83
N LYS A 308 2.01 -17.58 -14.01
CA LYS A 308 1.14 -18.73 -14.27
C LYS A 308 1.97 -19.82 -14.92
N GLY A 309 2.29 -20.83 -14.12
CA GLY A 309 3.23 -21.86 -14.50
C GLY A 309 4.60 -21.25 -14.85
N PRO A 310 5.16 -21.55 -16.03
CA PRO A 310 6.45 -21.01 -16.44
C PRO A 310 6.38 -19.63 -17.12
N ASN A 311 5.19 -19.03 -17.23
CA ASN A 311 4.97 -17.77 -17.94
C ASN A 311 4.67 -16.63 -16.96
N ILE A 312 5.15 -15.42 -17.27
CA ILE A 312 4.89 -14.21 -16.47
C ILE A 312 3.94 -13.31 -17.23
N TYR A 313 2.82 -12.96 -16.61
CA TYR A 313 1.81 -12.08 -17.16
C TYR A 313 2.01 -10.67 -16.60
N ILE A 314 2.29 -9.71 -17.48
CA ILE A 314 2.46 -8.30 -17.15
C ILE A 314 1.14 -7.59 -17.42
N LEU A 315 0.52 -7.04 -16.39
CA LEU A 315 -0.77 -6.36 -16.49
C LEU A 315 -0.59 -4.86 -16.73
N GLU A 316 -1.65 -4.21 -17.20
CA GLU A 316 -1.68 -2.76 -17.45
C GLU A 316 -1.25 -1.95 -16.22
N GLU A 317 -1.66 -2.42 -15.03
CA GLU A 317 -1.37 -1.81 -13.74
C GLU A 317 0.12 -1.74 -13.40
N THR A 318 0.98 -2.57 -14.03
CA THR A 318 2.44 -2.47 -13.88
C THR A 318 2.96 -1.08 -14.26
N PHE A 319 2.38 -0.46 -15.30
CA PHE A 319 2.91 0.78 -15.86
C PHE A 319 2.03 1.99 -15.57
N THR A 320 0.71 1.81 -15.46
CA THR A 320 -0.22 2.92 -15.22
C THR A 320 -0.32 3.32 -13.76
N GLY A 321 0.23 2.52 -12.83
CA GLY A 321 0.16 2.78 -11.40
C GLY A 321 -1.15 2.34 -10.75
N TRP A 322 -1.12 2.24 -9.42
CA TRP A 322 -2.20 1.67 -8.63
C TRP A 322 -3.14 2.76 -8.12
N LYS A 323 -4.38 2.83 -8.63
CA LYS A 323 -5.39 3.77 -8.10
C LYS A 323 -5.87 3.44 -6.67
N LEU A 324 -5.74 2.18 -6.22
CA LEU A 324 -6.30 1.73 -4.94
C LEU A 324 -5.38 1.92 -3.73
N PHE A 325 -4.05 1.87 -3.90
CA PHE A 325 -3.08 2.09 -2.82
C PHE A 325 -2.40 3.46 -2.88
N ASN A 326 -2.36 4.05 -4.07
CA ASN A 326 -1.98 5.44 -4.22
C ASN A 326 -3.18 6.22 -4.75
N SER A 327 -3.91 6.87 -3.85
CA SER A 327 -5.05 7.73 -4.19
C SER A 327 -4.69 8.85 -5.17
N SER A 328 -3.39 9.13 -5.38
CA SER A 328 -2.91 10.08 -6.39
C SER A 328 -2.84 9.51 -7.81
N GLY A 329 -2.99 8.19 -8.00
CA GLY A 329 -2.87 7.55 -9.30
C GLY A 329 -1.47 7.64 -9.92
N GLN A 330 -0.43 7.82 -9.11
CA GLN A 330 0.95 7.83 -9.62
C GLN A 330 1.33 6.46 -10.18
N GLN A 331 2.05 6.51 -11.30
CA GLN A 331 2.71 5.36 -11.93
C GLN A 331 3.67 4.70 -10.96
N MET A 332 3.85 3.38 -11.09
CA MET A 332 4.87 2.66 -10.33
C MET A 332 6.25 3.20 -10.70
N SER A 333 7.11 3.37 -9.70
CA SER A 333 8.50 3.72 -9.95
C SER A 333 9.21 2.55 -10.65
N PHE A 334 10.30 2.84 -11.35
CA PHE A 334 11.12 1.79 -11.97
C PHE A 334 11.59 0.74 -10.94
N GLY A 335 11.91 1.15 -9.71
CA GLY A 335 12.29 0.24 -8.63
C GLY A 335 11.16 -0.71 -8.23
N GLN A 336 9.91 -0.22 -8.20
CA GLN A 336 8.74 -1.05 -7.92
C GLN A 336 8.49 -2.05 -9.06
N ILE A 337 8.54 -1.61 -10.32
CA ILE A 337 8.40 -2.50 -11.48
C ILE A 337 9.49 -3.58 -11.46
N LYS A 338 10.75 -3.18 -11.20
CA LYS A 338 11.88 -4.11 -11.06
C LYS A 338 11.61 -5.15 -9.98
N SER A 339 11.22 -4.72 -8.78
CA SER A 339 10.92 -5.61 -7.66
C SER A 339 9.80 -6.60 -8.01
N THR A 340 8.69 -6.11 -8.55
CA THR A 340 7.54 -6.95 -8.95
C THR A 340 7.93 -7.99 -9.99
N LEU A 341 8.67 -7.63 -11.05
CA LEU A 341 9.04 -8.63 -12.07
C LEU A 341 10.05 -9.67 -11.53
N ILE A 342 10.96 -9.28 -10.62
CA ILE A 342 11.83 -10.24 -9.94
C ILE A 342 11.02 -11.17 -9.05
N HIS A 343 10.04 -10.63 -8.31
CA HIS A 343 9.11 -11.42 -7.51
C HIS A 343 8.43 -12.51 -8.37
N GLU A 344 7.85 -12.14 -9.52
CA GLU A 344 7.19 -13.10 -10.41
C GLU A 344 8.15 -14.13 -11.02
N LEU A 345 9.39 -13.76 -11.33
CA LEU A 345 10.41 -14.71 -11.76
C LEU A 345 10.67 -15.76 -10.67
N MET A 346 10.58 -15.40 -9.39
CA MET A 346 10.75 -16.37 -8.31
C MET A 346 9.62 -17.39 -8.29
N HIS A 347 8.38 -16.98 -8.54
CA HIS A 347 7.26 -17.92 -8.68
C HIS A 347 7.46 -18.92 -9.83
N VAL A 348 8.05 -18.50 -10.95
CA VAL A 348 8.46 -19.41 -12.03
C VAL A 348 9.49 -20.44 -11.52
N ALA A 349 10.49 -20.02 -10.75
CA ALA A 349 11.47 -20.93 -10.16
C ALA A 349 10.81 -21.92 -9.17
N GLN A 350 9.86 -21.44 -8.36
CA GLN A 350 9.09 -22.26 -7.43
C GLN A 350 8.27 -23.31 -8.18
N TYR A 351 7.55 -22.91 -9.23
CA TYR A 351 6.79 -23.80 -10.11
C TYR A 351 7.68 -24.87 -10.75
N ASN A 352 8.83 -24.47 -11.30
CA ASN A 352 9.78 -25.40 -11.93
C ASN A 352 10.37 -26.43 -10.96
N ALA A 353 10.36 -26.13 -9.65
CA ALA A 353 10.79 -27.02 -8.58
C ALA A 353 9.66 -27.89 -7.98
N VAL A 354 8.44 -27.82 -8.53
CA VAL A 354 7.32 -28.70 -8.16
C VAL A 354 7.49 -30.07 -8.83
N PRO A 355 7.42 -31.18 -8.06
CA PRO A 355 7.45 -32.52 -8.64
C PRO A 355 6.29 -32.69 -9.65
N LYS A 356 6.58 -33.21 -10.84
CA LYS A 356 5.57 -33.33 -11.92
C LYS A 356 4.30 -34.06 -11.48
N GLN A 357 4.40 -35.04 -10.58
CA GLN A 357 3.23 -35.73 -10.04
C GLN A 357 2.32 -34.89 -9.13
N LYS A 358 2.73 -33.65 -8.80
CA LYS A 358 1.96 -32.69 -8.00
C LYS A 358 1.40 -31.54 -8.84
N LEU A 359 1.86 -31.38 -10.09
CA LEU A 359 1.25 -30.45 -11.03
C LEU A 359 -0.15 -30.99 -11.38
N GLY A 360 -1.21 -30.20 -11.16
CA GLY A 360 -2.59 -30.64 -11.37
C GLY A 360 -3.35 -31.07 -10.10
N THR A 361 -2.75 -30.91 -8.92
CA THR A 361 -3.55 -30.92 -7.68
C THR A 361 -4.48 -29.71 -7.63
N PRO A 362 -5.62 -29.77 -6.93
CA PRO A 362 -6.51 -28.61 -6.75
C PRO A 362 -5.93 -27.52 -5.82
N LEU A 363 -4.81 -27.83 -5.13
CA LEU A 363 -4.05 -26.88 -4.34
C LEU A 363 -3.06 -26.12 -5.23
N ASP A 364 -2.66 -24.93 -4.77
CA ASP A 364 -1.56 -24.19 -5.38
C ASP A 364 -0.31 -25.10 -5.51
N PRO A 365 0.15 -25.39 -6.74
CA PRO A 365 1.27 -26.30 -6.96
C PRO A 365 2.55 -25.82 -6.27
N MET A 366 2.74 -24.51 -6.06
CA MET A 366 3.95 -23.96 -5.45
C MET A 366 4.16 -24.40 -4.01
N VAL A 367 3.09 -24.78 -3.29
CA VAL A 367 3.19 -25.35 -1.93
C VAL A 367 3.97 -26.67 -1.91
N PHE A 368 3.98 -27.41 -3.03
CA PHE A 368 4.73 -28.64 -3.20
C PHE A 368 6.14 -28.42 -3.77
N SER A 369 6.55 -27.18 -3.97
CA SER A 369 7.86 -26.84 -4.50
C SER A 369 8.96 -27.28 -3.53
N THR A 370 9.91 -28.06 -4.05
CA THR A 370 11.10 -28.46 -3.27
C THR A 370 11.95 -27.24 -2.88
N LEU A 371 11.91 -26.19 -3.69
CA LEU A 371 12.59 -24.92 -3.46
C LEU A 371 11.95 -24.12 -2.32
N VAL A 372 10.62 -24.09 -2.24
CA VAL A 372 9.88 -23.48 -1.12
C VAL A 372 10.14 -24.26 0.17
N SER A 373 10.12 -25.60 0.11
CA SER A 373 10.40 -26.44 1.28
C SER A 373 11.82 -26.27 1.82
N ASP A 374 12.81 -26.12 0.94
CA ASP A 374 14.19 -25.86 1.35
C ASP A 374 14.31 -24.50 2.05
N PHE A 375 13.79 -23.43 1.43
CA PHE A 375 13.72 -22.10 2.03
C PHE A 375 13.03 -22.11 3.40
N ALA A 376 11.83 -22.68 3.46
CA ALA A 376 11.03 -22.81 4.68
C ALA A 376 11.83 -23.42 5.83
N SER A 377 12.58 -24.49 5.56
CA SER A 377 13.40 -25.17 6.56
C SER A 377 14.57 -24.33 7.09
N LYS A 378 15.11 -23.44 6.25
CA LYS A 378 16.26 -22.58 6.59
C LYS A 378 15.83 -21.31 7.31
N VAL A 379 14.66 -20.79 6.97
CA VAL A 379 14.13 -19.55 7.55
C VAL A 379 13.15 -19.80 8.70
N GLY A 380 13.00 -21.05 9.15
CA GLY A 380 12.30 -21.39 10.39
C GLY A 380 10.77 -21.54 10.28
N TYR A 381 10.26 -21.76 9.07
CA TYR A 381 8.88 -22.21 8.89
C TYR A 381 8.76 -23.68 9.30
N VAL A 382 7.64 -24.01 9.92
CA VAL A 382 7.25 -25.39 10.20
C VAL A 382 6.09 -25.80 9.31
N PRO A 383 6.10 -27.03 8.77
CA PRO A 383 4.94 -27.58 8.10
C PRO A 383 3.76 -27.56 9.07
N TYR A 384 2.63 -27.05 8.61
CA TYR A 384 1.39 -27.02 9.36
C TYR A 384 0.29 -27.69 8.54
N SER A 385 -0.41 -28.64 9.16
CA SER A 385 -1.48 -29.39 8.51
C SER A 385 -2.57 -29.62 9.54
N ASP A 386 -3.59 -28.76 9.55
CA ASP A 386 -4.78 -29.00 10.35
C ASP A 386 -5.80 -29.88 9.63
N LYS A 387 -5.84 -29.82 8.28
CA LYS A 387 -6.70 -30.60 7.39
C LYS A 387 -6.06 -30.76 6.01
N TYR A 388 -6.50 -31.75 5.24
CA TYR A 388 -6.02 -32.05 3.87
C TYR A 388 -6.11 -30.87 2.88
N SER A 389 -7.00 -29.91 3.12
CA SER A 389 -7.14 -28.67 2.32
C SER A 389 -6.10 -27.60 2.67
N ASP A 390 -5.39 -27.76 3.80
CA ASP A 390 -4.59 -26.71 4.42
C ASP A 390 -3.15 -27.22 4.59
N LEU A 391 -2.57 -27.84 3.55
CA LEU A 391 -1.13 -28.01 3.48
C LEU A 391 -0.54 -26.60 3.42
N GLY A 392 -0.08 -26.12 4.57
CA GLY A 392 0.42 -24.77 4.73
C GLY A 392 1.71 -24.78 5.53
N TRP A 393 2.36 -23.64 5.53
CA TRP A 393 3.52 -23.39 6.37
C TRP A 393 3.11 -22.36 7.41
N LYS A 394 3.41 -22.62 8.67
CA LYS A 394 3.32 -21.60 9.71
C LYS A 394 4.72 -21.22 10.10
N SER A 395 5.02 -19.92 10.11
CA SER A 395 6.26 -19.44 10.70
C SER A 395 6.28 -19.85 12.18
N LYS A 396 7.34 -20.56 12.61
CA LYS A 396 7.58 -20.80 14.04
C LYS A 396 8.20 -19.56 14.70
N ILE A 397 8.74 -18.66 13.89
CA ILE A 397 9.38 -17.43 14.33
C ILE A 397 8.28 -16.37 14.48
N LEU A 398 7.78 -16.26 15.72
CA LEU A 398 6.84 -15.22 16.15
C LEU A 398 7.54 -13.91 16.54
N GLU A 399 8.85 -13.79 16.35
CA GLU A 399 9.63 -12.64 16.82
C GLU A 399 10.56 -12.11 15.73
N LYS A 400 10.18 -10.96 15.17
CA LYS A 400 11.02 -9.80 14.79
C LYS A 400 12.31 -9.96 13.98
N ASP A 401 12.73 -11.15 13.58
CA ASP A 401 13.78 -11.33 12.57
C ASP A 401 13.16 -11.12 11.17
N THR A 402 12.90 -9.83 10.93
CA THR A 402 12.63 -9.12 9.67
C THR A 402 12.03 -9.99 8.57
N GLU A 403 10.71 -10.14 8.66
CA GLU A 403 9.86 -10.55 7.55
C GLU A 403 9.95 -9.48 6.44
N THR A 404 9.91 -9.92 5.19
CA THR A 404 10.18 -9.14 3.97
C THR A 404 9.22 -7.95 3.78
N THR A 405 7.93 -8.24 3.62
CA THR A 405 6.86 -7.25 3.45
C THR A 405 5.55 -7.77 4.08
N GLU A 406 4.52 -6.92 4.17
CA GLU A 406 3.17 -7.38 4.56
C GLU A 406 2.62 -8.48 3.65
N TYR A 407 2.95 -8.40 2.36
CA TYR A 407 2.57 -9.41 1.40
C TYR A 407 3.33 -10.73 1.64
N GLY A 408 4.65 -10.68 1.83
CA GLY A 408 5.47 -11.84 2.18
C GLY A 408 5.07 -12.55 3.47
N ARG A 409 4.46 -11.84 4.43
CA ARG A 409 3.93 -12.44 5.68
C ARG A 409 2.78 -13.43 5.46
N GLY A 410 2.08 -13.33 4.33
CA GLY A 410 0.86 -14.10 4.07
C GLY A 410 1.11 -15.60 3.95
N ASN A 411 2.21 -16.00 3.30
CA ASN A 411 2.60 -17.40 3.16
C ASN A 411 4.09 -17.51 2.78
N VAL A 412 4.68 -18.69 2.95
CA VAL A 412 6.12 -18.93 2.69
C VAL A 412 6.52 -18.80 1.21
N VAL A 413 5.57 -18.99 0.29
CA VAL A 413 5.79 -18.87 -1.16
C VAL A 413 6.05 -17.39 -1.48
N GLU A 414 5.22 -16.48 -0.97
CA GLU A 414 5.42 -15.03 -1.09
C GLU A 414 6.65 -14.56 -0.33
N ASP A 415 6.90 -15.04 0.90
CA ASP A 415 8.09 -14.64 1.68
C ASP A 415 9.38 -14.95 0.91
N GLN A 416 9.43 -16.11 0.24
CA GLN A 416 10.57 -16.47 -0.60
C GLN A 416 10.70 -15.54 -1.82
N ALA A 417 9.60 -15.25 -2.52
CA ALA A 417 9.59 -14.37 -3.68
C ALA A 417 10.01 -12.94 -3.32
N GLU A 418 9.45 -12.39 -2.25
CA GLU A 418 9.79 -11.08 -1.70
C GLU A 418 11.24 -11.02 -1.19
N SER A 419 11.74 -12.09 -0.54
CA SER A 419 13.14 -12.15 -0.09
C SER A 419 14.12 -12.03 -1.24
N VAL A 420 13.84 -12.74 -2.34
CA VAL A 420 14.68 -12.70 -3.54
C VAL A 420 14.58 -11.35 -4.24
N ALA A 421 13.37 -10.79 -4.34
CA ALA A 421 13.16 -9.45 -4.91
C ALA A 421 13.91 -8.38 -4.14
N ALA A 422 13.78 -8.35 -2.81
CA ALA A 422 14.52 -7.43 -1.94
C ALA A 422 16.03 -7.60 -2.09
N PHE A 423 16.53 -8.84 -2.14
CA PHE A 423 17.95 -9.12 -2.29
C PHE A 423 18.53 -8.60 -3.62
N ILE A 424 17.89 -8.90 -4.75
CA ILE A 424 18.36 -8.51 -6.09
C ILE A 424 18.17 -7.00 -6.34
N THR A 425 17.19 -6.38 -5.70
CA THR A 425 16.99 -4.92 -5.76
C THR A 425 17.91 -4.13 -4.82
N GLY A 426 18.67 -4.82 -3.97
CA GLY A 426 19.61 -4.19 -3.04
C GLY A 426 18.99 -3.71 -1.72
N HIS A 427 17.75 -4.10 -1.44
CA HIS A 427 17.00 -3.77 -0.23
C HIS A 427 17.14 -4.85 0.86
N VAL A 428 18.34 -5.38 1.05
CA VAL A 428 18.59 -6.49 1.99
C VAL A 428 18.33 -6.12 3.45
N GLU A 429 18.36 -4.84 3.79
CA GLU A 429 17.99 -4.31 5.10
C GLU A 429 16.52 -4.55 5.46
N SER A 430 15.68 -4.84 4.47
CA SER A 430 14.25 -5.15 4.68
C SER A 430 13.98 -6.61 5.06
N ILE A 431 14.99 -7.49 5.00
CA ILE A 431 14.80 -8.94 5.18
C ILE A 431 15.75 -9.52 6.24
N GLY A 432 15.36 -10.62 6.87
CA GLY A 432 16.14 -11.29 7.92
C GLY A 432 17.40 -11.98 7.42
N GLN A 433 18.42 -12.07 8.28
CA GLN A 433 19.71 -12.67 7.93
C GLN A 433 19.58 -14.09 7.38
N SER A 434 18.67 -14.91 7.92
CA SER A 434 18.41 -16.27 7.42
C SER A 434 17.92 -16.29 5.96
N ARG A 435 17.16 -15.27 5.54
CA ARG A 435 16.71 -15.09 4.15
C ARG A 435 17.87 -14.64 3.27
N ILE A 436 18.66 -13.67 3.73
CA ILE A 436 19.88 -13.21 3.05
C ILE A 436 20.82 -14.40 2.80
N ASP A 437 21.09 -15.20 3.83
CA ASP A 437 21.97 -16.37 3.75
C ASP A 437 21.44 -17.40 2.74
N TRP A 438 20.13 -17.67 2.77
CA TRP A 438 19.50 -18.60 1.84
C TRP A 438 19.58 -18.11 0.39
N VAL A 439 19.20 -16.86 0.12
CA VAL A 439 19.23 -16.28 -1.23
C VAL A 439 20.67 -16.25 -1.75
N SER A 440 21.62 -15.86 -0.90
CA SER A 440 23.05 -15.82 -1.25
C SER A 440 23.58 -17.20 -1.63
N ALA A 441 23.23 -18.22 -0.85
CA ALA A 441 23.62 -19.60 -1.12
C ALA A 441 22.96 -20.15 -2.40
N TRP A 442 21.68 -19.86 -2.61
CA TRP A 442 20.93 -20.34 -3.77
C TRP A 442 21.41 -19.70 -5.08
N LEU A 443 21.69 -18.39 -5.07
CA LEU A 443 22.22 -17.65 -6.23
C LEU A 443 23.72 -17.84 -6.42
N GLY A 444 24.46 -18.15 -5.35
CA GLY A 444 25.92 -18.12 -5.34
C GLY A 444 26.50 -16.71 -5.41
N ILE A 445 25.76 -15.70 -4.91
CA ILE A 445 26.11 -14.27 -4.99
C ILE A 445 25.95 -13.64 -3.60
N GLN A 446 26.90 -12.80 -3.20
CA GLN A 446 26.83 -12.06 -1.93
C GLN A 446 26.05 -10.74 -2.10
N PRO A 447 25.35 -10.26 -1.05
CA PRO A 447 24.46 -9.09 -1.15
C PRO A 447 25.20 -7.79 -1.52
N GLU A 448 26.48 -7.66 -1.18
CA GLU A 448 27.29 -6.46 -1.44
C GLU A 448 27.42 -6.15 -2.93
N VAL A 449 27.20 -7.14 -3.80
CA VAL A 449 27.18 -6.94 -5.25
C VAL A 449 26.07 -5.97 -5.65
N PHE A 450 24.92 -6.00 -4.98
CA PHE A 450 23.77 -5.15 -5.34
C PHE A 450 23.80 -3.78 -4.64
N SER A 451 24.33 -3.70 -3.41
CA SER A 451 24.33 -2.47 -2.62
C SER A 451 25.41 -1.46 -3.04
N GLN A 452 26.46 -1.88 -3.76
CA GLN A 452 27.55 -0.99 -4.18
C GLN A 452 27.37 -0.39 -5.59
N GLY A 453 26.25 -0.66 -6.27
CA GLY A 453 26.09 -0.29 -7.68
C GLY A 453 27.09 -1.00 -8.60
N VAL A 454 27.78 -2.03 -8.08
CA VAL A 454 28.65 -2.92 -8.86
C VAL A 454 27.74 -3.81 -9.64
N VAL A 455 27.53 -3.47 -10.91
CA VAL A 455 26.73 -4.32 -11.75
C VAL A 455 27.39 -5.70 -11.83
N PRO A 456 26.70 -6.81 -11.46
CA PRO A 456 27.23 -8.16 -11.68
C PRO A 456 27.66 -8.29 -13.15
N LYS A 457 28.69 -9.09 -13.43
CA LYS A 457 29.14 -9.36 -14.82
C LYS A 457 27.91 -9.70 -15.68
N PHE A 458 27.49 -8.74 -16.51
CA PHE A 458 26.36 -8.91 -17.41
C PHE A 458 26.67 -10.04 -18.39
N HIS A 459 25.61 -10.57 -19.01
CA HIS A 459 25.75 -11.53 -20.11
C HIS A 459 26.81 -11.01 -21.12
N PRO A 460 27.80 -11.82 -21.53
CA PRO A 460 28.96 -11.37 -22.31
C PRO A 460 28.63 -10.65 -23.63
N ASP A 461 27.40 -10.84 -24.13
CA ASP A 461 26.89 -10.24 -25.37
C ASP A 461 26.18 -8.88 -25.20
N TYR A 462 26.19 -8.28 -24.00
CA TYR A 462 25.45 -7.04 -23.70
C TYR A 462 25.71 -5.92 -24.73
N LYS A 463 26.98 -5.69 -25.09
CA LYS A 463 27.38 -4.62 -26.01
C LYS A 463 26.82 -4.84 -27.43
N THR A 464 26.95 -6.06 -27.96
CA THR A 464 26.49 -6.41 -29.32
C THR A 464 24.96 -6.41 -29.45
N ARG A 465 24.23 -6.57 -28.34
CA ARG A 465 22.76 -6.71 -28.36
C ARG A 465 22.02 -5.39 -28.18
N VAL A 466 22.57 -4.45 -27.41
CA VAL A 466 22.05 -3.06 -27.34
C VAL A 466 22.21 -2.34 -28.69
N GLU A 467 23.29 -2.64 -29.42
CA GLU A 467 23.55 -2.10 -30.77
C GLU A 467 22.53 -2.56 -31.83
N ASN A 468 21.76 -3.63 -31.58
CA ASN A 468 20.67 -4.08 -32.46
C ASN A 468 19.29 -3.52 -32.06
N LEU A 469 19.20 -2.82 -30.93
CA LEU A 469 18.04 -2.06 -30.48
C LEU A 469 18.13 -0.61 -31.00
N ILE A 470 18.40 -0.43 -32.30
CA ILE A 470 18.42 0.90 -32.93
C ILE A 470 16.97 1.36 -33.06
N ILE A 471 16.59 2.30 -32.19
CA ILE A 471 15.39 3.12 -32.29
C ILE A 471 15.44 3.83 -33.66
N PRO A 472 14.44 3.65 -34.55
CA PRO A 472 14.36 4.45 -35.76
C PRO A 472 14.19 5.92 -35.36
N THR A 473 15.16 6.77 -35.69
CA THR A 473 15.24 8.20 -35.36
C THR A 473 14.20 9.08 -36.08
N LYS A 474 13.07 8.51 -36.49
CA LYS A 474 12.11 9.18 -37.38
C LYS A 474 11.29 10.30 -36.72
N ASP A 475 11.36 10.44 -35.39
CA ASP A 475 10.51 11.36 -34.61
C ASP A 475 11.26 12.54 -33.94
N LEU A 476 12.53 12.80 -34.31
CA LEU A 476 13.24 13.99 -33.83
C LEU A 476 13.00 15.22 -34.74
N PRO A 477 12.75 16.42 -34.18
CA PRO A 477 12.63 17.65 -34.97
C PRO A 477 13.93 17.94 -35.74
N GLN A 478 13.90 17.80 -37.07
CA GLN A 478 15.07 17.98 -37.95
C GLN A 478 15.65 19.41 -37.96
N ASP A 479 14.82 20.39 -37.58
CA ASP A 479 15.13 21.82 -37.63
C ASP A 479 16.21 22.22 -36.61
N LYS A 480 16.16 21.66 -35.40
CA LYS A 480 17.19 21.86 -34.37
C LYS A 480 18.49 21.11 -34.68
N PHE A 481 18.38 19.95 -35.33
CA PHE A 481 19.52 19.08 -35.63
C PHE A 481 20.46 19.69 -36.68
N SER A 482 19.89 20.37 -37.67
CA SER A 482 20.62 21.03 -38.76
C SER A 482 21.45 22.25 -38.29
N GLU A 483 21.05 22.89 -37.19
CA GLU A 483 21.77 24.04 -36.62
C GLU A 483 23.11 23.62 -35.96
N TYR A 484 23.16 22.45 -35.33
CA TYR A 484 24.37 21.94 -34.68
C TYR A 484 25.35 21.30 -35.67
N GLN A 485 24.83 20.63 -36.71
CA GLN A 485 25.66 19.97 -37.72
C GLN A 485 26.47 20.97 -38.57
N ASN A 486 25.95 22.19 -38.76
CA ASN A 486 26.64 23.24 -39.52
C ASN A 486 27.76 23.96 -38.74
N LYS A 487 27.86 23.78 -37.41
CA LYS A 487 28.90 24.42 -36.57
C LYS A 487 30.12 23.54 -36.33
N PHE A 488 30.04 22.23 -36.56
CA PHE A 488 31.12 21.30 -36.28
C PHE A 488 31.29 20.35 -37.47
N THR A 489 32.38 20.49 -38.20
CA THR A 489 32.59 19.83 -39.50
C THR A 489 32.87 18.34 -39.44
N ASN A 490 33.01 17.73 -38.25
CA ASN A 490 33.12 16.28 -38.06
C ASN A 490 32.55 15.90 -36.68
N VAL A 491 31.25 15.59 -36.61
CA VAL A 491 30.62 15.05 -35.39
C VAL A 491 29.98 13.72 -35.73
N GLU A 492 30.57 12.61 -35.26
CA GLU A 492 29.91 11.31 -35.20
C GLU A 492 29.26 11.14 -33.82
N ILE A 493 27.94 10.98 -33.80
CA ILE A 493 27.17 10.79 -32.55
C ILE A 493 27.11 9.29 -32.23
N PHE A 494 27.89 8.85 -31.25
CA PHE A 494 27.83 7.49 -30.71
C PHE A 494 26.79 7.39 -29.58
N GLY A 495 25.51 7.38 -29.95
CA GLY A 495 24.40 6.96 -29.08
C GLY A 495 24.00 7.90 -27.93
N TRP A 496 22.83 7.63 -27.35
CA TRP A 496 22.35 8.25 -26.11
C TRP A 496 22.51 7.24 -24.97
N SER A 497 23.16 7.63 -23.87
CA SER A 497 23.06 6.90 -22.61
C SER A 497 22.43 7.81 -21.57
N VAL A 498 21.33 7.38 -20.98
CA VAL A 498 20.77 8.02 -19.79
C VAL A 498 21.60 7.52 -18.62
N LEU A 499 22.53 8.35 -18.13
CA LEU A 499 23.14 8.07 -16.82
C LEU A 499 22.01 8.00 -15.78
N PRO A 500 22.09 7.08 -14.80
CA PRO A 500 21.04 6.93 -13.80
C PRO A 500 20.76 8.28 -13.15
N SER A 501 19.48 8.65 -13.04
CA SER A 501 19.08 9.80 -12.25
C SER A 501 19.68 9.63 -10.87
N ILE A 502 20.52 10.57 -10.47
CA ILE A 502 20.92 10.70 -9.07
C ILE A 502 19.60 10.87 -8.32
N ASP A 503 19.28 9.89 -7.47
CA ASP A 503 18.13 9.92 -6.58
C ASP A 503 18.08 11.28 -5.85
N ASP A 504 16.89 11.86 -5.67
CA ASP A 504 16.69 13.12 -4.94
C ASP A 504 17.16 13.02 -3.47
N SER A 505 17.47 11.81 -3.00
CA SER A 505 18.09 11.51 -1.71
C SER A 505 19.63 11.68 -1.67
N ALA A 506 20.31 11.79 -2.81
CA ALA A 506 21.76 11.93 -2.84
C ALA A 506 22.22 13.33 -2.39
N PRO A 507 23.35 13.45 -1.68
CA PRO A 507 23.84 14.75 -1.23
C PRO A 507 24.06 15.68 -2.42
N LYS A 508 23.60 16.93 -2.29
CA LYS A 508 23.83 17.99 -3.28
C LYS A 508 25.34 18.25 -3.38
N PHE A 509 26.00 17.60 -4.33
CA PHE A 509 27.42 17.78 -4.57
C PHE A 509 27.71 19.19 -5.05
N THR A 510 28.75 19.83 -4.51
CA THR A 510 29.28 21.07 -5.07
C THR A 510 30.12 20.74 -6.32
N PRO A 511 30.32 21.67 -7.27
CA PRO A 511 31.09 21.39 -8.50
C PRO A 511 32.48 20.77 -8.29
N PRO A 512 33.26 21.14 -7.24
CA PRO A 512 34.51 20.46 -6.90
C PRO A 512 34.35 18.98 -6.54
N ASP A 513 33.27 18.62 -5.84
CA ASP A 513 33.02 17.24 -5.39
C ASP A 513 32.64 16.32 -6.55
N LEU A 514 31.91 16.84 -7.55
CA LEU A 514 31.58 16.12 -8.78
C LEU A 514 32.81 15.85 -9.63
N THR A 515 33.74 16.83 -9.71
CA THR A 515 34.99 16.65 -10.46
C THR A 515 35.83 15.52 -9.86
N GLN A 516 36.00 15.52 -8.53
CA GLN A 516 36.70 14.43 -7.83
C GLN A 516 35.99 13.07 -7.96
N TYR A 517 34.65 13.06 -7.92
CA TYR A 517 33.88 11.83 -8.12
C TYR A 517 34.12 11.23 -9.51
N TYR A 518 34.05 12.04 -10.57
CA TYR A 518 34.25 11.55 -11.94
C TYR A 518 35.71 11.23 -12.26
N GLU A 519 36.67 11.98 -11.72
CA GLU A 519 38.10 11.65 -11.82
C GLU A 519 38.44 10.30 -11.18
N ARG A 520 37.66 9.85 -10.19
CA ARG A 520 37.80 8.52 -9.57
C ARG A 520 37.08 7.42 -10.35
N VAL A 521 35.83 7.66 -10.76
CA VAL A 521 34.95 6.62 -11.36
C VAL A 521 35.32 6.29 -12.80
N LEU A 522 35.80 7.25 -13.59
CA LEU A 522 36.09 7.04 -15.01
C LEU A 522 37.31 6.12 -15.23
N PRO A 523 38.44 6.26 -14.51
CA PRO A 523 39.55 5.31 -14.57
C PRO A 523 39.15 3.88 -14.18
N GLU A 524 38.32 3.72 -13.15
CA GLU A 524 37.81 2.41 -12.69
C GLU A 524 36.97 1.69 -13.76
N ARG A 525 36.40 2.45 -14.71
CA ARG A 525 35.67 1.91 -15.87
C ARG A 525 36.53 1.71 -17.12
N GLY A 526 37.85 1.83 -17.01
CA GLY A 526 38.80 1.60 -18.10
C GLY A 526 39.09 2.82 -18.99
N TRP A 527 38.69 4.03 -18.56
CA TRP A 527 38.93 5.27 -19.30
C TRP A 527 40.18 5.95 -18.74
N ILE A 528 41.32 5.77 -19.40
CA ILE A 528 42.64 6.17 -18.88
C ILE A 528 43.18 7.34 -19.70
N GLY A 529 43.55 8.47 -19.05
CA GLY A 529 44.56 9.39 -19.60
C GLY A 529 44.19 10.86 -19.86
N GLY A 530 42.98 11.34 -19.56
CA GLY A 530 42.59 12.74 -19.74
C GLY A 530 42.63 13.59 -18.46
N LYS A 531 42.66 14.91 -18.63
CA LYS A 531 42.68 15.92 -17.55
C LYS A 531 41.51 16.87 -17.74
N PHE A 532 40.74 17.16 -16.67
CA PHE A 532 39.68 18.18 -16.75
C PHE A 532 40.31 19.57 -16.90
N THR A 533 39.90 20.33 -17.91
CA THR A 533 40.58 21.58 -18.30
C THR A 533 39.83 22.85 -17.89
N SER A 534 38.49 22.86 -17.81
CA SER A 534 37.74 23.99 -17.24
C SER A 534 36.27 23.65 -16.95
N ILE A 535 35.63 24.46 -16.10
CA ILE A 535 34.18 24.54 -15.93
C ILE A 535 33.80 25.97 -16.34
N GLU A 536 33.17 26.16 -17.50
CA GLU A 536 32.45 27.40 -17.79
C GLU A 536 30.96 27.17 -17.52
N SER A 537 30.39 27.95 -16.61
CA SER A 537 28.95 28.07 -16.46
C SER A 537 28.47 29.22 -17.35
N LYS A 538 27.64 28.91 -18.34
CA LYS A 538 26.90 29.93 -19.10
C LYS A 538 25.42 29.82 -18.80
N LEU A 539 24.82 30.96 -18.47
CA LEU A 539 23.39 31.13 -18.37
C LEU A 539 22.81 31.23 -19.78
N VAL A 540 22.05 30.20 -20.19
CA VAL A 540 21.25 30.24 -21.41
C VAL A 540 19.80 30.05 -20.98
N GLY A 541 18.99 31.11 -21.10
CA GLY A 541 17.56 31.07 -20.76
C GLY A 541 17.22 31.11 -19.26
N GLY A 542 18.17 31.43 -18.38
CA GLY A 542 17.93 31.50 -16.92
C GLY A 542 18.33 30.24 -16.14
N GLU A 543 18.90 29.23 -16.79
CA GLU A 543 19.40 28.01 -16.16
C GLU A 543 20.92 27.86 -16.33
N ILE A 544 21.57 27.28 -15.32
CA ILE A 544 23.02 27.03 -15.32
C ILE A 544 23.27 25.69 -16.03
N ALA A 545 23.75 25.76 -17.28
CA ALA A 545 24.39 24.63 -17.93
C ALA A 545 25.88 24.66 -17.56
N GLY A 546 26.39 23.58 -16.98
CA GLY A 546 27.82 23.35 -16.86
C GLY A 546 28.30 22.57 -18.07
N GLU A 547 29.23 23.11 -18.83
CA GLU A 547 29.89 22.42 -19.93
C GLU A 547 31.15 21.73 -19.40
N TRP A 548 31.29 20.43 -19.66
CA TRP A 548 32.44 19.63 -19.23
C TRP A 548 33.16 19.14 -20.46
N SER A 549 34.47 19.40 -20.57
CA SER A 549 35.30 18.87 -21.65
C SER A 549 36.35 17.90 -21.12
N TYR A 550 36.32 16.65 -21.57
CA TYR A 550 37.42 15.70 -21.40
C TYR A 550 38.20 15.61 -22.71
N GLN A 551 39.50 15.86 -22.66
CA GLN A 551 40.38 15.77 -23.82
C GLN A 551 41.38 14.63 -23.60
N ASP A 552 41.25 13.60 -24.41
CA ASP A 552 42.34 12.65 -24.70
C ASP A 552 42.87 13.00 -26.11
N LYS A 553 44.12 12.63 -26.43
CA LYS A 553 44.93 13.05 -27.60
C LYS A 553 44.24 12.95 -28.98
N LYS A 554 43.01 12.42 -29.08
CA LYS A 554 42.22 12.29 -30.31
C LYS A 554 40.71 12.58 -30.19
N LYS A 555 40.14 12.80 -28.99
CA LYS A 555 38.68 12.94 -28.81
C LYS A 555 38.33 13.99 -27.76
N ALA A 556 37.23 14.71 -28.01
CA ALA A 556 36.61 15.63 -27.05
C ALA A 556 35.23 15.11 -26.65
N TYR A 557 34.94 15.13 -25.34
CA TYR A 557 33.64 14.71 -24.81
C TYR A 557 32.95 15.91 -24.16
N ILE A 558 31.69 16.17 -24.52
CA ILE A 558 30.88 17.25 -23.96
C ILE A 558 29.70 16.66 -23.18
N PHE A 559 29.54 17.08 -21.92
CA PHE A 559 28.45 16.62 -21.05
C PHE A 559 27.44 17.73 -20.82
N PHE A 560 26.14 17.41 -20.93
CA PHE A 560 25.05 18.34 -20.59
C PHE A 560 24.17 17.73 -19.50
N ARG A 561 23.86 18.51 -18.47
CA ARG A 561 22.87 18.16 -17.44
C ARG A 561 21.60 18.97 -17.68
N ASN A 562 20.47 18.30 -17.88
CA ASN A 562 19.17 18.95 -17.85
C ASN A 562 18.64 18.95 -16.40
N HIS A 563 18.35 20.13 -15.86
CA HIS A 563 17.87 20.27 -14.48
C HIS A 563 16.42 19.79 -14.30
N VAL A 564 15.65 19.65 -15.38
CA VAL A 564 14.30 19.09 -15.36
C VAL A 564 14.38 17.60 -15.74
N GLY A 565 14.49 16.72 -14.75
CA GLY A 565 14.43 15.26 -14.93
C GLY A 565 15.73 14.48 -14.76
N GLY A 566 16.81 15.09 -14.24
CA GLY A 566 17.99 14.36 -13.74
C GLY A 566 18.82 13.61 -14.79
N SER A 567 18.59 13.83 -16.08
CA SER A 567 19.29 13.14 -17.16
C SER A 567 20.55 13.91 -17.56
N VAL A 568 21.68 13.19 -17.67
CA VAL A 568 22.93 13.71 -18.24
C VAL A 568 23.13 13.08 -19.61
N GLY A 569 23.23 13.90 -20.65
CA GLY A 569 23.60 13.47 -21.99
C GLY A 569 25.09 13.60 -22.22
N ILE A 570 25.71 12.62 -22.86
CA ILE A 570 27.12 12.64 -23.26
C ILE A 570 27.19 12.72 -24.78
N TYR A 571 27.92 13.71 -25.30
CA TYR A 571 28.26 13.79 -26.71
C TYR A 571 29.74 13.48 -26.88
N VAL A 572 30.04 12.56 -27.81
CA VAL A 572 31.40 12.27 -28.24
C VAL A 572 31.63 13.03 -29.54
N ILE A 573 32.66 13.86 -29.61
CA ILE A 573 33.09 14.51 -30.85
C ILE A 573 34.46 13.91 -31.20
N GLU A 574 34.50 13.17 -32.30
CA GLU A 574 35.73 12.61 -32.85
C GLU A 574 36.20 13.49 -34.01
N GLY A 575 37.28 14.24 -33.79
CA GLY A 575 37.85 15.13 -34.79
C GLY A 575 39.35 15.27 -34.59
N SER A 576 40.12 15.19 -35.69
CA SER A 576 41.49 15.66 -35.71
C SER A 576 41.48 17.19 -35.85
N ASN A 577 41.86 17.87 -34.77
CA ASN A 577 41.92 19.32 -34.54
C ASN A 577 40.59 20.04 -34.34
#